data_AF-A0AAU9TT83-F1
#
_entry.id   AF-A0AAU9TT83-F1
#
_cell.length_a   1.000
_cell.length_b   1.000
_cell.length_c   1.000
_cell.angle_alpha   90.00
_cell.angle_beta   90.00
_cell.angle_gamma   90.00
#
_symmetry.space_group_name_H-M   'P 1'
#
loop_
_entity.id
_entity.type
_entity.pdbx_description
1 polymer ?
#
loop_
_entity_poly.entity_id
_entity_poly.type
_entity_poly.pdbx_seq_one_letter_code
_entity_poly.pdbx_strand_id
1 'polypeptide(L)'
;MDNSWEKLDDCLKALTPCRVLSKVLQKEQLTFGDFYLSWMNCVLEIDKLNTAFAFFLTRCMKERETALMNNDCFISAIYLVPRVNSILTNEQLEKARDHLVQTYQRAVRLISTNNVNSTAPEESEVPDEELSSSRSTITELDAFLRAQFRRRQQNMLNFNSEHNFKRILNF
;
A
#
# COMPACT_ATOMS: atom_id res chain seq x y z
N MET A 1 -34.93 -19.31 20.38
CA MET A 1 -35.34 -18.20 19.50
C MET A 1 -34.22 -17.95 18.51
N ASP A 2 -34.58 -17.68 17.26
CA ASP A 2 -33.71 -17.84 16.10
C ASP A 2 -32.62 -16.75 16.06
N ASN A 3 -31.39 -17.13 16.39
CA ASN A 3 -30.23 -16.23 16.46
C ASN A 3 -29.72 -15.80 15.06
N SER A 4 -30.55 -15.97 14.05
CA SER A 4 -30.25 -15.71 12.64
C SER A 4 -30.22 -14.22 12.32
N TRP A 5 -31.03 -13.41 13.02
CA TRP A 5 -31.05 -11.95 12.83
C TRP A 5 -29.80 -11.26 13.39
N GLU A 6 -29.28 -11.71 14.54
CA GLU A 6 -28.02 -11.19 15.09
C GLU A 6 -26.84 -11.52 14.17
N LYS A 7 -26.78 -12.76 13.66
CA LYS A 7 -25.77 -13.16 12.67
C LYS A 7 -25.87 -12.35 11.38
N LEU A 8 -27.08 -12.05 10.93
CA LEU A 8 -27.30 -11.21 9.74
C LEU A 8 -26.81 -9.77 9.98
N ASP A 9 -27.10 -9.22 11.15
CA ASP A 9 -26.63 -7.88 11.55
C ASP A 9 -25.10 -7.82 11.63
N ASP A 10 -24.46 -8.84 12.20
CA ASP A 10 -22.99 -8.98 12.22
C ASP A 10 -22.40 -9.02 10.80
N CYS A 11 -23.02 -9.76 9.88
CA CYS A 11 -22.63 -9.78 8.48
C CYS A 11 -22.77 -8.41 7.81
N LEU A 12 -23.88 -7.71 8.03
CA LEU A 12 -24.12 -6.38 7.46
C LEU A 12 -23.11 -5.34 7.97
N LYS A 13 -22.79 -5.38 9.27
CA LYS A 13 -21.76 -4.53 9.87
C LYS A 13 -20.40 -4.79 9.24
N ALA A 14 -20.01 -6.05 9.09
CA ALA A 14 -18.73 -6.42 8.48
C ALA A 14 -18.63 -6.11 6.99
N LEU A 15 -19.73 -6.18 6.24
CA LEU A 15 -19.75 -5.85 4.82
C LEU A 15 -19.84 -4.34 4.54
N THR A 16 -20.19 -3.53 5.54
CA THR A 16 -20.31 -2.08 5.38
C THR A 16 -18.97 -1.43 4.99
N PRO A 17 -17.83 -1.71 5.66
CA PRO A 17 -16.51 -1.27 5.23
C PRO A 17 -16.15 -1.75 3.81
N CYS A 18 -16.48 -3.01 3.45
CA CYS A 18 -16.24 -3.53 2.10
C CYS A 18 -17.00 -2.74 1.04
N ARG A 19 -18.25 -2.37 1.31
CA ARG A 19 -19.05 -1.53 0.40
C ARG A 19 -18.42 -0.16 0.19
N VAL A 20 -17.90 0.46 1.26
CA VAL A 20 -17.20 1.74 1.18
C VAL A 20 -15.92 1.60 0.35
N LEU A 21 -15.12 0.57 0.62
CA LEU A 21 -13.93 0.26 -0.17
C LEU A 21 -14.27 0.07 -1.65
N SER A 22 -15.28 -0.73 -1.99
CA SER A 22 -15.70 -0.96 -3.38
C SER A 22 -16.05 0.32 -4.12
N LYS A 23 -16.64 1.32 -3.44
CA LYS A 23 -16.89 2.64 -4.06
C LYS A 23 -15.58 3.42 -4.30
N VAL A 24 -14.61 3.32 -3.40
CA VAL A 24 -13.29 3.91 -3.61
C VAL A 24 -12.58 3.26 -4.79
N LEU A 25 -12.70 1.93 -4.93
CA LEU A 25 -12.13 1.17 -6.06
C LEU A 25 -12.70 1.57 -7.43
N GLN A 26 -13.90 2.16 -7.44
CA GLN A 26 -14.58 2.60 -8.66
C GLN A 26 -14.25 4.04 -9.04
N LYS A 27 -13.43 4.76 -8.28
CA LYS A 27 -13.01 6.12 -8.63
C LYS A 27 -12.09 6.09 -9.85
N GLU A 28 -12.29 7.02 -10.78
CA GLU A 28 -11.52 7.11 -12.03
C GLU A 28 -10.03 7.35 -11.78
N GLN A 29 -9.70 8.24 -10.82
CA GLN A 29 -8.32 8.60 -10.48
C GLN A 29 -7.85 7.94 -9.19
N LEU A 30 -7.88 6.60 -9.14
CA LEU A 30 -7.40 5.87 -7.97
C LEU A 30 -5.90 5.57 -8.07
N THR A 31 -5.10 6.21 -7.22
CA THR A 31 -3.68 5.85 -7.09
C THR A 31 -3.50 4.54 -6.31
N PHE A 32 -2.42 3.80 -6.57
CA PHE A 32 -2.08 2.58 -5.81
C PHE A 32 -1.91 2.84 -4.30
N GLY A 33 -1.42 4.03 -3.94
CA GLY A 33 -1.31 4.45 -2.54
C GLY A 33 -2.67 4.64 -1.89
N ASP A 34 -3.57 5.38 -2.53
CA ASP A 34 -4.92 5.64 -1.98
C ASP A 34 -5.77 4.36 -1.96
N PHE A 35 -5.60 3.49 -2.96
CA PHE A 35 -6.13 2.13 -2.95
C PHE A 35 -5.68 1.38 -1.69
N TYR A 36 -4.37 1.30 -1.45
CA TYR A 36 -3.83 0.48 -0.39
C TYR A 36 -4.16 1.04 1.01
N LEU A 37 -4.18 2.37 1.17
CA LEU A 37 -4.67 3.02 2.39
C LEU A 37 -6.14 2.66 2.67
N SER A 38 -6.98 2.71 1.64
CA SER A 38 -8.41 2.37 1.76
C SER A 38 -8.60 0.88 2.06
N TRP A 39 -7.77 0.01 1.47
CA TRP A 39 -7.75 -1.42 1.76
C TRP A 39 -7.42 -1.68 3.23
N MET A 40 -6.33 -1.11 3.75
CA MET A 40 -5.95 -1.26 5.16
C MET A 40 -7.02 -0.73 6.11
N ASN A 41 -7.61 0.43 5.81
CA ASN A 41 -8.71 0.98 6.61
C ASN A 41 -9.90 0.02 6.68
N CYS A 42 -10.29 -0.56 5.53
CA CYS A 42 -11.36 -1.54 5.48
C CYS A 42 -11.05 -2.77 6.35
N VAL A 43 -9.85 -3.32 6.23
CA VAL A 43 -9.40 -4.46 7.05
C VAL A 43 -9.46 -4.12 8.54
N LEU A 44 -8.96 -2.95 8.94
CA LEU A 44 -8.99 -2.49 10.34
C LEU A 44 -10.42 -2.28 10.87
N GLU A 45 -11.31 -1.71 10.07
CA GLU A 45 -12.71 -1.52 10.45
C GLU A 45 -13.44 -2.85 10.66
N ILE A 46 -13.17 -3.85 9.82
CA ILE A 46 -13.75 -5.19 9.97
C ILE A 46 -13.20 -5.88 11.21
N ASP A 47 -11.88 -5.80 11.44
CA ASP A 47 -11.20 -6.46 12.57
C ASP A 47 -11.74 -5.98 13.94
N LYS A 48 -12.19 -4.72 14.02
CA LYS A 48 -12.79 -4.14 15.24
C LYS A 48 -14.13 -4.77 15.66
N LEU A 49 -14.84 -5.42 14.73
CA LEU A 49 -16.19 -5.93 15.00
C LEU A 49 -16.18 -7.18 15.89
N ASN A 50 -15.05 -7.90 15.99
CA ASN A 50 -14.88 -9.06 16.87
C ASN A 50 -15.96 -10.15 16.71
N THR A 51 -16.53 -10.31 15.51
CA THR A 51 -17.48 -11.38 15.20
C THR A 51 -16.81 -12.51 14.43
N ALA A 52 -17.37 -13.73 14.47
CA ALA A 52 -16.81 -14.87 13.74
C ALA A 52 -16.75 -14.62 12.22
N PHE A 53 -17.75 -13.94 11.67
CA PHE A 53 -17.77 -13.57 10.26
C PHE A 53 -16.72 -12.50 9.92
N ALA A 54 -16.58 -11.46 10.76
CA ALA A 54 -15.56 -10.44 10.58
C ALA A 54 -14.14 -11.05 10.60
N PHE A 55 -13.86 -11.96 11.53
CA PHE A 55 -12.58 -12.67 11.59
C PHE A 55 -12.30 -13.46 10.30
N PHE A 56 -13.27 -14.22 9.81
CA PHE A 56 -13.14 -14.97 8.56
C PHE A 56 -12.89 -14.04 7.37
N LEU A 57 -13.63 -12.93 7.28
CA LEU A 57 -13.51 -11.95 6.20
C LEU A 57 -12.14 -11.24 6.23
N THR A 58 -11.70 -10.80 7.40
CA THR A 58 -10.36 -10.21 7.61
C THR A 58 -9.26 -11.17 7.18
N ARG A 59 -9.38 -12.46 7.51
CA ARG A 59 -8.42 -13.48 7.08
C ARG A 59 -8.35 -13.58 5.55
N CYS A 60 -9.50 -13.70 4.87
CA CYS A 60 -9.55 -13.75 3.41
C CYS A 60 -8.96 -12.48 2.77
N MET A 61 -9.19 -11.31 3.36
CA MET A 61 -8.58 -10.06 2.89
C MET A 61 -7.05 -10.07 3.08
N LYS A 62 -6.53 -10.49 4.24
CA LYS A 62 -5.07 -10.58 4.48
C LYS A 62 -4.38 -11.59 3.56
N GLU A 63 -5.04 -12.70 3.23
CA GLU A 63 -4.55 -13.66 2.23
C GLU A 63 -4.42 -13.00 0.85
N ARG A 64 -5.43 -12.23 0.43
CA ARG A 64 -5.39 -11.48 -0.83
C ARG A 64 -4.35 -10.35 -0.81
N GLU A 65 -4.18 -9.69 0.32
CA GLU A 65 -3.15 -8.66 0.52
C GLU A 65 -1.74 -9.25 0.36
N THR A 66 -1.51 -10.46 0.85
CA THR A 66 -0.23 -11.17 0.67
C THR A 66 0.07 -11.39 -0.81
N ALA A 67 -0.94 -11.78 -1.60
CA ALA A 67 -0.78 -11.94 -3.05
C ALA A 67 -0.48 -10.60 -3.75
N LEU A 68 -1.11 -9.49 -3.34
CA LEU A 68 -0.80 -8.15 -3.84
C LEU A 68 0.64 -7.74 -3.49
N MET A 69 1.07 -7.99 -2.26
CA MET A 69 2.40 -7.65 -1.76
C MET A 69 3.53 -8.52 -2.30
N ASN A 70 3.20 -9.60 -3.01
CA ASN A 70 4.13 -10.44 -3.76
C ASN A 70 4.22 -10.04 -5.25
N ASN A 71 3.49 -9.02 -5.69
CA ASN A 71 3.54 -8.52 -7.05
C ASN A 71 4.55 -7.37 -7.16
N ASP A 72 5.63 -7.56 -7.93
CA ASP A 72 6.71 -6.59 -8.09
C ASP A 72 6.22 -5.22 -8.61
N CYS A 73 5.26 -5.20 -9.55
CA CYS A 73 4.68 -3.95 -10.04
C CYS A 73 3.96 -3.20 -8.93
N PHE A 74 3.19 -3.93 -8.11
CA PHE A 74 2.44 -3.34 -7.01
C PHE A 74 3.37 -2.77 -5.94
N ILE A 75 4.35 -3.54 -5.45
CA ILE A 75 5.31 -3.03 -4.46
C ILE A 75 6.18 -1.90 -5.01
N SER A 76 6.47 -1.88 -6.32
CA SER A 76 7.14 -0.77 -6.99
C SER A 76 6.30 0.50 -6.99
N ALA A 77 4.99 0.39 -7.24
CA ALA A 77 4.09 1.52 -7.17
C ALA A 77 3.97 2.06 -5.73
N ILE A 78 3.85 1.16 -4.74
CA ILE A 78 3.81 1.53 -3.31
C ILE A 78 5.11 2.19 -2.86
N TYR A 79 6.26 1.71 -3.34
CA TYR A 79 7.59 2.28 -3.02
C TYR A 79 7.68 3.77 -3.36
N LEU A 80 7.09 4.17 -4.50
CA LEU A 80 7.08 5.56 -4.96
C LEU A 80 6.16 6.47 -4.14
N VAL A 81 5.27 5.92 -3.31
CA VAL A 81 4.33 6.70 -2.51
C VAL A 81 4.87 6.88 -1.08
N PRO A 82 5.34 8.08 -0.69
CA PRO A 82 5.99 8.30 0.62
C PRO A 82 5.11 7.95 1.82
N ARG A 83 3.78 8.10 1.66
CA ARG A 83 2.81 7.84 2.72
C ARG A 83 2.73 6.36 3.11
N VAL A 84 2.95 5.44 2.16
CA VAL A 84 2.77 3.98 2.36
C VAL A 84 4.05 3.17 2.20
N ASN A 85 5.13 3.77 1.67
CA ASN A 85 6.39 3.04 1.48
C ASN A 85 6.99 2.47 2.78
N SER A 86 6.64 3.04 3.94
CA SER A 86 7.12 2.60 5.25
C SER A 86 6.61 1.21 5.65
N ILE A 87 5.57 0.71 4.97
CA ILE A 87 4.99 -0.62 5.20
C ILE A 87 5.83 -1.71 4.55
N LEU A 88 6.57 -1.39 3.48
CA LEU A 88 7.36 -2.37 2.76
C LEU A 88 8.53 -2.88 3.61
N THR A 89 8.74 -4.20 3.57
CA THR A 89 9.92 -4.82 4.16
C THR A 89 11.18 -4.43 3.40
N ASN A 90 12.36 -4.61 3.99
CA ASN A 90 13.62 -4.31 3.30
C ASN A 90 13.79 -5.16 2.03
N GLU A 91 13.36 -6.41 2.05
CA GLU A 91 13.37 -7.29 0.87
C GLU A 91 12.44 -6.75 -0.24
N GLN A 92 11.23 -6.32 0.12
CA GLN A 92 10.30 -5.73 -0.85
C GLN A 92 10.81 -4.41 -1.42
N LEU A 93 11.55 -3.63 -0.65
CA LEU A 93 12.14 -2.38 -1.14
C LEU A 93 13.26 -2.63 -2.16
N GLU A 94 14.08 -3.64 -1.92
CA GLU A 94 15.10 -4.06 -2.88
C GLU A 94 14.45 -4.55 -4.17
N LYS A 95 13.48 -5.47 -4.08
CA LYS A 95 12.68 -5.94 -5.22
C LYS A 95 12.02 -4.80 -6.00
N ALA A 96 11.39 -3.86 -5.29
CA ALA A 96 10.76 -2.70 -5.90
C ALA A 96 11.77 -1.81 -6.65
N ARG A 97 12.94 -1.56 -6.06
CA ARG A 97 14.00 -0.78 -6.71
C ARG A 97 14.49 -1.47 -7.97
N ASP A 98 14.81 -2.76 -7.89
CA ASP A 98 15.30 -3.53 -9.02
C ASP A 98 14.28 -3.57 -10.16
N HIS A 99 13.02 -3.78 -9.82
CA HIS A 99 11.93 -3.78 -10.78
C HIS A 99 11.76 -2.42 -11.48
N LEU A 100 11.85 -1.30 -10.73
CA LEU A 100 11.81 0.05 -11.31
C LEU A 100 12.99 0.32 -12.25
N VAL A 101 14.21 -0.07 -11.87
CA VAL A 101 15.40 0.08 -12.72
C VAL A 101 15.25 -0.72 -14.00
N GLN A 102 14.81 -1.98 -13.90
CA GLN A 102 14.56 -2.83 -15.08
C GLN A 102 13.46 -2.25 -15.98
N THR A 103 12.38 -1.74 -15.38
CA THR A 103 11.28 -1.12 -16.12
C THR A 103 11.74 0.14 -16.86
N TYR A 104 12.52 1.00 -16.20
CA TYR A 104 13.12 2.18 -16.82
C TYR A 104 14.03 1.81 -17.99
N GLN A 105 14.93 0.84 -17.80
CA GLN A 105 15.82 0.37 -18.87
C GLN A 105 15.03 -0.17 -20.08
N ARG A 106 13.94 -0.90 -19.84
CA ARG A 106 13.04 -1.38 -20.90
C ARG A 106 12.37 -0.21 -21.63
N ALA A 107 11.86 0.78 -20.90
CA ALA A 107 11.24 1.96 -21.49
C ALA A 107 12.23 2.73 -22.38
N VAL A 108 13.46 2.97 -21.90
CA VAL A 108 14.53 3.62 -22.68
C VAL A 108 14.84 2.84 -23.96
N ARG A 109 15.01 1.51 -23.88
CA ARG A 109 15.25 0.68 -25.07
C ARG A 109 14.11 0.76 -26.08
N LEU A 110 12.86 0.78 -25.63
CA LEU A 110 11.69 0.92 -26.50
C LEU A 110 11.68 2.28 -27.19
N ILE A 111 11.96 3.36 -26.46
CA ILE A 111 12.06 4.72 -27.03
C ILE A 111 13.19 4.78 -28.07
N SER A 112 14.38 4.23 -27.77
CA SER A 112 15.49 4.17 -28.72
C SER A 112 15.16 3.34 -29.97
N THR A 113 14.36 2.29 -29.83
CA THR A 113 13.91 1.46 -30.96
C THR A 113 12.84 2.18 -31.80
N ASN A 114 11.93 2.91 -31.15
CA ASN A 114 10.88 3.70 -31.81
C ASN A 114 11.41 4.96 -32.50
N ASN A 115 12.46 5.58 -31.97
CA ASN A 115 13.13 6.73 -32.61
C ASN A 115 13.86 6.36 -33.91
N VAL A 116 14.08 5.08 -34.21
CA VAL A 116 14.53 4.63 -35.53
C VAL A 116 13.34 4.60 -36.52
N ASN A 117 12.09 4.63 -36.03
CA ASN A 117 10.92 4.25 -36.83
C ASN A 117 9.75 5.26 -36.91
N SER A 118 9.64 6.35 -36.14
CA SER A 118 8.83 7.55 -36.52
C SER A 118 8.75 8.64 -35.44
N THR A 119 8.55 9.85 -35.97
CA THR A 119 8.27 11.20 -35.45
C THR A 119 7.39 11.31 -34.19
N ALA A 120 7.72 12.29 -33.36
CA ALA A 120 7.17 12.60 -32.04
C ALA A 120 5.68 13.01 -32.00
N PRO A 121 4.98 12.77 -30.86
CA PRO A 121 3.77 13.50 -30.50
C PRO A 121 3.96 14.43 -29.28
N GLU A 122 3.25 15.57 -29.35
CA GLU A 122 3.19 16.68 -28.40
C GLU A 122 2.58 16.32 -27.03
N GLU A 123 3.07 17.01 -25.99
CA GLU A 123 2.56 16.99 -24.62
C GLU A 123 1.26 17.78 -24.49
N SER A 124 0.34 17.30 -23.65
CA SER A 124 -0.85 18.06 -23.20
C SER A 124 -0.95 17.98 -21.68
N GLU A 125 -0.98 19.15 -21.04
CA GLU A 125 -1.10 19.35 -19.60
C GLU A 125 -2.56 19.22 -19.13
N VAL A 126 -2.78 18.70 -17.91
CA VAL A 126 -4.08 18.73 -17.23
C VAL A 126 -3.91 19.26 -15.79
N PRO A 127 -4.76 20.17 -15.28
CA PRO A 127 -4.61 20.76 -13.95
C PRO A 127 -5.26 19.95 -12.82
N ASP A 128 -4.69 20.08 -11.62
CA ASP A 128 -5.11 19.49 -10.34
C ASP A 128 -6.42 20.09 -9.77
N GLU A 129 -7.32 19.24 -9.25
CA GLU A 129 -8.40 19.65 -8.33
C GLU A 129 -8.30 18.90 -6.99
N GLU A 130 -8.25 19.69 -5.91
CA GLU A 130 -8.16 19.25 -4.52
C GLU A 130 -9.46 18.58 -4.01
N LEU A 131 -9.34 17.45 -3.31
CA LEU A 131 -10.46 16.81 -2.60
C LEU A 131 -10.28 16.88 -1.08
N SER A 132 -11.21 17.57 -0.40
CA SER A 132 -11.27 17.63 1.06
C SER A 132 -12.05 16.45 1.67
N SER A 133 -11.72 16.16 2.94
CA SER A 133 -11.63 14.82 3.52
C SER A 133 -12.72 14.49 4.55
N SER A 134 -13.19 13.24 4.53
CA SER A 134 -13.88 12.55 5.62
C SER A 134 -12.89 12.22 6.76
N ARG A 135 -12.97 13.00 7.84
CA ARG A 135 -11.88 13.22 8.81
C ARG A 135 -11.75 12.22 9.97
N SER A 136 -12.64 11.24 10.14
CA SER A 136 -12.74 10.51 11.42
C SER A 136 -11.96 9.19 11.53
N THR A 137 -11.59 8.51 10.44
CA THR A 137 -10.89 7.20 10.49
C THR A 137 -9.41 7.26 10.09
N ILE A 138 -8.99 8.37 9.49
CA ILE A 138 -7.61 8.63 9.07
C ILE A 138 -6.64 8.63 10.26
N THR A 139 -7.10 9.00 11.46
CA THR A 139 -6.23 9.22 12.62
C THR A 139 -5.52 7.96 13.13
N GLU A 140 -6.17 6.80 13.10
CA GLU A 140 -5.58 5.56 13.62
C GLU A 140 -4.60 4.94 12.61
N LEU A 141 -4.97 4.92 11.32
CA LEU A 141 -4.07 4.48 10.26
C LEU A 141 -2.85 5.41 10.18
N ASP A 142 -3.03 6.72 10.29
CA ASP A 142 -1.92 7.68 10.35
C ASP A 142 -1.01 7.42 11.55
N ALA A 143 -1.57 7.08 12.71
CA ALA A 143 -0.79 6.73 13.88
C ALA A 143 0.05 5.44 13.65
N PHE A 144 -0.54 4.43 13.00
CA PHE A 144 0.15 3.19 12.63
C PHE A 144 1.30 3.45 11.63
N LEU A 145 1.04 4.20 10.56
CA LEU A 145 2.06 4.55 9.56
C LEU A 145 3.23 5.32 10.17
N ARG A 146 2.95 6.28 11.06
CA ARG A 146 3.97 7.02 11.80
C ARG A 146 4.78 6.11 12.73
N ALA A 147 4.15 5.12 13.35
CA ALA A 147 4.85 4.16 14.21
C ALA A 147 5.79 3.26 13.39
N GLN A 148 5.35 2.77 12.23
CA GLN A 148 6.19 1.99 11.32
C GLN A 148 7.39 2.80 10.81
N PHE A 149 7.16 4.04 10.39
CA PHE A 149 8.23 4.94 9.96
C PHE A 149 9.30 5.16 11.06
N ARG A 150 8.87 5.38 12.31
CA ARG A 150 9.79 5.54 13.45
C ARG A 150 10.60 4.28 13.73
N ARG A 151 9.97 3.10 13.71
CA ARG A 151 10.66 1.81 13.88
C ARG A 151 11.72 1.61 12.80
N ARG A 152 11.39 1.94 11.55
CA ARG A 152 12.32 1.86 10.42
C ARG A 152 13.54 2.77 10.60
N GLN A 153 13.33 4.03 11.02
CA GLN A 153 14.41 4.98 11.31
C GLN A 153 15.34 4.43 12.41
N GLN A 154 14.79 3.88 13.50
CA GLN A 154 15.57 3.28 14.57
C GLN A 154 16.39 2.07 14.09
N ASN A 155 15.80 1.20 13.27
CA ASN A 155 16.51 0.06 12.71
C ASN A 155 17.69 0.49 11.80
N MET A 156 17.54 1.57 11.02
CA MET A 156 18.63 2.11 10.20
C MET A 156 19.76 2.71 11.06
N LEU A 157 19.41 3.39 12.16
CA LEU A 157 20.40 3.92 13.10
C LEU A 157 21.15 2.79 13.83
N ASN A 158 20.45 1.73 14.26
CA ASN A 158 21.05 0.57 14.92
C ASN A 158 21.96 -0.22 13.98
N PHE A 159 21.56 -0.42 12.72
CA PHE A 159 22.40 -1.06 11.70
C PHE A 159 23.70 -0.26 11.49
N ASN A 160 23.61 1.06 11.37
CA ASN A 160 24.79 1.92 11.23
C ASN A 160 25.66 1.92 12.50
N SER A 161 25.06 1.82 13.68
CA SER A 161 25.78 1.70 14.96
C SER A 161 26.55 0.37 15.06
N GLU A 162 25.91 -0.77 14.76
CA GLU A 162 26.57 -2.08 14.75
C GLU A 162 27.68 -2.18 13.70
N HIS A 163 27.46 -1.58 12.51
CA HIS A 163 28.46 -1.56 11.45
C HIS A 163 29.66 -0.67 11.80
N ASN A 164 29.44 0.41 12.56
CA ASN A 164 30.51 1.22 13.13
C ASN A 164 31.22 0.49 14.28
N PHE A 165 30.50 -0.22 15.15
CA PHE A 165 31.06 -0.98 16.26
C PHE A 165 31.95 -2.14 15.79
N LYS A 166 31.54 -2.85 14.72
CA LYS A 166 32.36 -3.90 14.08
C LYS A 166 33.61 -3.34 13.38
N ARG A 167 33.60 -2.07 12.91
CA ARG A 167 34.80 -1.41 12.38
C ARG A 167 35.78 -1.02 13.49
N ILE A 168 35.30 -0.73 14.69
CA ILE A 168 36.14 -0.32 15.84
C ILE A 168 36.82 -1.52 16.52
N LEU A 169 36.22 -2.72 16.43
CA LEU A 169 36.74 -3.94 17.07
C LEU A 169 37.66 -4.81 16.19
N ASN A 170 37.97 -4.39 14.97
CA ASN A 170 39.05 -5.01 14.19
C ASN A 170 40.41 -4.37 14.58
N PHE A 171 40.91 -4.76 15.75
CA PHE A 171 42.32 -4.73 16.14
C PHE A 171 42.75 -6.14 16.53
#